data_AF-A0A8H5ESG2-F1
#
_entry.id   AF-A0A8H5ESG2-F1
#
_cell.length_a   1.000
_cell.length_b   1.000
_cell.length_c   1.000
_cell.angle_alpha   90.00
_cell.angle_beta   90.00
_cell.angle_gamma   90.00
#
_symmetry.space_group_name_H-M   'P 1'
#
loop_
_entity.id
_entity.type
_entity.pdbx_description
1 polymer ?
#
loop_
_entity_poly.entity_id
_entity_poly.type
_entity_poly.pdbx_seq_one_letter_code
_entity_poly.pdbx_strand_id
1 'polypeptide(L)'
;MRAKSILSLTTLPFRNGYAFAVLVAIVFMQAGFHSGRRDKRELLLVTPEIQEALKQPLQALGGARGRGVVEEHPIPKLMEQAEERYRKKLARQSKTFKSAVAEYKRKYRRPPPKGFYEWWTFAQKHQVKMVDEYDGLMSDLDPFWGLSGAELRRRAKQAAEFPSVDLVRVRDGKAESVNLNGQGVSGRAEGFRLMLERFQSKLPSLDFPINVKSENRVLVPWEHITYPNMTVQDSSKGLSSVLHEPFRPDWAGQGTTWDKWRRTCHPDSAARRIFSSLRSAFRLQNVNYFESDGSPGDDFAFTPTPASDLNFCDHPEAHTEQGHFYTDFRPIPVLYPIFSPAKAQGFLDIRIPSHYYFGNTPRYTYGYDSVNLEMRGIDSAEVPWEQKEDKVFWRGASTGGGNHPQGFASHFHRHRFLQMTSDTSDRINRTVTFADPPDSSHYVAASVPVAKLNEEVMDTAFTKAVSADSYPGGESELKSLHRFADAVPLGRHWAYKYRALVLFHTAPFILAPASRGTP
;
A
#
# COMPACT_ATOMS: atom_id res chain seq x y z
N MET A 1 -65.51 -53.49 4.66
CA MET A 1 -66.25 -54.14 3.57
C MET A 1 -65.29 -54.36 2.40
N ARG A 2 -65.19 -55.63 1.95
CA ARG A 2 -64.84 -56.20 0.62
C ARG A 2 -64.09 -55.27 -0.39
N ALA A 3 -63.04 -55.68 -1.12
CA ALA A 3 -62.57 -56.99 -1.60
C ALA A 3 -61.09 -56.87 -2.08
N LYS A 4 -60.20 -57.86 -1.83
CA LYS A 4 -59.61 -58.86 -2.78
C LYS A 4 -58.97 -58.24 -4.07
N SER A 5 -57.81 -58.63 -4.60
CA SER A 5 -56.81 -59.68 -4.31
C SER A 5 -55.59 -59.51 -5.27
N ILE A 6 -54.38 -59.71 -4.74
CA ILE A 6 -53.19 -60.44 -5.25
C ILE A 6 -52.95 -60.55 -6.78
N LEU A 7 -51.74 -60.14 -7.22
CA LEU A 7 -50.88 -60.83 -8.21
C LEU A 7 -49.45 -60.25 -8.13
N SER A 8 -48.54 -60.91 -7.42
CA SER A 8 -47.47 -61.78 -7.95
C SER A 8 -46.45 -61.04 -8.84
N LEU A 9 -45.33 -60.62 -8.23
CA LEU A 9 -44.11 -60.23 -8.96
C LEU A 9 -43.43 -61.50 -9.47
N THR A 10 -43.69 -61.84 -10.72
CA THR A 10 -42.86 -62.75 -11.51
C THR A 10 -41.63 -62.01 -12.03
N THR A 11 -40.48 -62.58 -11.72
CA THR A 11 -39.13 -62.30 -12.23
C THR A 11 -39.07 -62.17 -13.76
N LEU A 12 -38.47 -61.07 -14.24
CA LEU A 12 -37.89 -60.91 -15.59
C LEU A 12 -36.70 -59.92 -15.47
N PRO A 13 -35.68 -60.02 -16.33
CA PRO A 13 -34.30 -60.09 -15.89
C PRO A 13 -33.57 -58.75 -16.04
N PHE A 14 -32.57 -58.56 -15.18
CA PHE A 14 -31.50 -57.57 -15.31
C PHE A 14 -30.74 -57.73 -16.64
N ARG A 15 -31.25 -57.12 -17.71
CA ARG A 15 -30.46 -56.70 -18.88
C ARG A 15 -30.96 -55.33 -19.24
N ASN A 16 -30.44 -54.32 -18.55
CA ASN A 16 -30.40 -52.89 -18.95
C ASN A 16 -30.08 -51.95 -17.77
N GLY A 17 -29.47 -52.42 -16.68
CA GLY A 17 -28.95 -51.54 -15.63
C GLY A 17 -27.93 -50.51 -16.15
N TYR A 18 -27.12 -50.91 -17.13
CA TYR A 18 -26.24 -49.98 -17.86
C TYR A 18 -27.00 -48.98 -18.70
N ALA A 19 -28.09 -49.37 -19.37
CA ALA A 19 -28.90 -48.45 -20.15
C ALA A 19 -29.60 -47.43 -19.25
N PHE A 20 -30.12 -47.86 -18.08
CA PHE A 20 -30.70 -46.96 -17.08
C PHE A 20 -29.65 -46.01 -16.50
N ALA A 21 -28.45 -46.51 -16.13
CA ALA A 21 -27.37 -45.67 -15.64
C ALA A 21 -26.87 -44.65 -16.68
N VAL A 22 -26.79 -45.05 -17.96
CA VAL A 22 -26.45 -44.16 -19.07
C VAL A 22 -27.55 -43.12 -19.30
N LEU A 23 -28.83 -43.51 -19.23
CA LEU A 23 -29.94 -42.56 -19.38
C LEU A 23 -29.97 -41.55 -18.23
N VAL A 24 -29.73 -41.99 -17.00
CA VAL A 24 -29.60 -41.11 -15.84
C VAL A 24 -28.39 -40.18 -16.00
N ALA A 25 -27.23 -40.69 -16.44
CA ALA A 25 -26.05 -39.87 -16.68
C ALA A 25 -26.26 -38.84 -17.81
N ILE A 26 -26.97 -39.19 -18.88
CA ILE A 26 -27.33 -38.28 -19.97
C ILE A 26 -28.32 -37.22 -19.48
N VAL A 27 -29.32 -37.59 -18.69
CA VAL A 27 -30.28 -36.63 -18.11
C VAL A 27 -29.58 -35.69 -17.14
N PHE A 28 -28.66 -36.17 -16.29
CA PHE A 28 -27.87 -35.31 -15.40
C PHE A 28 -26.84 -34.45 -16.16
N MET A 29 -26.23 -34.96 -17.24
CA MET A 29 -25.39 -34.14 -18.11
C MET A 29 -26.21 -33.08 -18.84
N GLN A 30 -27.37 -33.42 -19.41
CA GLN A 30 -28.23 -32.45 -20.08
C GLN A 30 -28.84 -31.45 -19.10
N ALA A 31 -29.21 -31.86 -17.89
CA ALA A 31 -29.62 -30.97 -16.81
C ALA A 31 -28.45 -30.09 -16.33
N GLY A 32 -27.23 -30.63 -16.24
CA GLY A 32 -26.02 -29.87 -15.93
C GLY A 32 -25.64 -28.87 -17.02
N PHE A 33 -25.77 -29.24 -18.30
CA PHE A 33 -25.56 -28.34 -19.44
C PHE A 33 -26.71 -27.33 -19.58
N HIS A 34 -27.94 -27.67 -19.20
CA HIS A 34 -29.08 -26.76 -19.20
C HIS A 34 -29.03 -25.78 -18.02
N SER A 35 -28.62 -26.23 -16.83
CA SER A 35 -28.39 -25.36 -15.66
C SER A 35 -27.17 -24.47 -15.86
N GLY A 36 -26.08 -25.01 -16.44
CA GLY A 36 -24.91 -24.22 -16.85
C GLY A 36 -25.15 -23.27 -18.03
N ARG A 37 -26.19 -23.51 -18.85
CA ARG A 37 -26.69 -22.55 -19.86
C ARG A 37 -27.69 -21.55 -19.31
N ARG A 38 -28.46 -21.89 -18.26
CA ARG A 38 -29.38 -20.96 -17.59
C ARG A 38 -28.65 -19.96 -16.70
N ASP A 39 -27.64 -20.39 -15.94
CA ASP A 39 -26.81 -19.47 -15.13
C ASP A 39 -25.95 -18.51 -15.98
N LYS A 40 -25.69 -18.84 -17.26
CA LYS A 40 -25.07 -17.91 -18.22
C LYS A 40 -26.05 -17.02 -18.95
N ARG A 41 -27.37 -17.28 -18.89
CA ARG A 41 -28.39 -16.50 -19.60
C ARG A 41 -29.25 -15.61 -18.70
N GLU A 42 -29.31 -15.86 -17.40
CA GLU A 42 -29.99 -14.96 -16.45
C GLU A 42 -29.04 -13.98 -15.73
N LEU A 43 -27.74 -13.99 -16.06
CA LEU A 43 -26.75 -13.03 -15.51
C LEU A 43 -26.55 -11.78 -16.37
N LEU A 44 -27.57 -11.36 -17.10
CA LEU A 44 -27.66 -10.05 -17.75
C LEU A 44 -29.14 -9.65 -17.73
N LEU A 45 -29.63 -9.12 -16.60
CA LEU A 45 -30.73 -8.17 -16.63
C LEU A 45 -30.20 -6.82 -17.16
N VAL A 46 -29.71 -6.90 -18.39
CA VAL A 46 -29.60 -5.78 -19.31
C VAL A 46 -31.04 -5.54 -19.73
N THR A 47 -31.62 -4.43 -19.29
CA THR A 47 -32.97 -4.07 -19.72
C THR A 47 -33.03 -4.05 -21.25
N PRO A 48 -34.20 -4.24 -21.87
CA PRO A 48 -34.32 -4.14 -23.32
C PRO A 48 -33.72 -2.84 -23.87
N GLU A 49 -33.77 -1.74 -23.10
CA GLU A 49 -33.12 -0.48 -23.47
C GLU A 49 -31.58 -0.58 -23.57
N ILE A 50 -30.93 -1.33 -22.68
CA ILE A 50 -29.47 -1.51 -22.68
C ILE A 50 -29.04 -2.50 -23.80
N GLN A 51 -29.86 -3.50 -24.13
CA GLN A 51 -29.60 -4.34 -25.31
C GLN A 51 -29.74 -3.55 -26.61
N GLU A 52 -30.72 -2.64 -26.70
CA GLU A 52 -30.85 -1.74 -27.84
C GLU A 52 -29.66 -0.77 -27.91
N ALA A 53 -29.18 -0.25 -26.77
CA ALA A 53 -28.01 0.64 -26.69
C ALA A 53 -26.68 -0.04 -27.03
N LEU A 54 -26.52 -1.33 -26.68
CA LEU A 54 -25.36 -2.15 -27.06
C LEU A 54 -25.43 -2.70 -28.49
N LYS A 55 -26.62 -2.77 -29.09
CA LYS A 55 -26.84 -3.18 -30.49
C LYS A 55 -26.77 -2.03 -31.48
N GLN A 56 -26.79 -0.77 -31.04
CA GLN A 56 -26.42 0.32 -31.92
C GLN A 56 -24.94 0.16 -32.27
N PRO A 57 -24.61 -0.10 -33.54
CA PRO A 57 -23.23 0.08 -33.95
C PRO A 57 -22.90 1.55 -33.66
N LEU A 58 -21.67 1.83 -33.22
CA LEU A 58 -21.07 3.18 -33.28
C LEU A 58 -21.00 3.63 -34.76
N GLN A 59 -22.15 3.82 -35.40
CA GLN A 59 -22.35 4.36 -36.73
C GLN A 59 -22.38 5.88 -36.62
N ALA A 60 -21.29 6.42 -36.09
CA ALA A 60 -20.88 7.81 -36.26
C ALA A 60 -19.36 7.94 -36.16
N LEU A 61 -18.60 6.91 -36.58
CA LEU A 61 -17.21 7.06 -37.00
C LEU A 61 -17.10 6.43 -38.39
N GLY A 62 -17.25 7.27 -39.41
CA GLY A 62 -17.15 6.84 -40.80
C GLY A 62 -15.80 6.16 -41.06
N GLY A 63 -15.87 4.97 -41.65
CA GLY A 63 -14.90 4.46 -42.62
C GLY A 63 -13.41 4.67 -42.34
N ALA A 64 -12.88 4.07 -41.28
CA ALA A 64 -11.48 3.69 -41.22
C ALA A 64 -11.35 2.39 -40.43
N ARG A 65 -10.94 1.30 -41.08
CA ARG A 65 -10.31 0.18 -40.35
C ARG A 65 -9.10 0.79 -39.65
N GLY A 66 -9.23 1.09 -38.36
CA GLY A 66 -8.16 1.70 -37.57
C GLY A 66 -6.91 0.85 -37.71
N ARG A 67 -5.80 1.45 -38.13
CA ARG A 67 -4.50 0.75 -38.11
C ARG A 67 -4.23 0.37 -36.67
N GLY A 68 -3.85 -0.89 -36.44
CA GLY A 68 -3.40 -1.36 -35.13
C GLY A 68 -2.34 -0.40 -34.58
N VAL A 69 -2.59 0.10 -33.38
CA VAL A 69 -1.77 1.13 -32.75
C VAL A 69 -0.59 0.50 -32.00
N VAL A 70 -0.81 -0.70 -31.46
CA VAL A 70 0.19 -1.51 -30.76
C VAL A 70 -0.04 -2.98 -31.14
N GLU A 71 1.05 -3.73 -31.33
CA GLU A 71 1.00 -5.15 -31.72
C GLU A 71 0.78 -6.10 -30.52
N GLU A 72 1.31 -5.75 -29.34
CA GLU A 72 1.24 -6.57 -28.13
C GLU A 72 1.05 -5.71 -26.87
N HIS A 73 0.19 -6.15 -25.96
CA HIS A 73 0.03 -5.49 -24.67
C HIS A 73 1.29 -5.68 -23.78
N PRO A 74 1.84 -4.64 -23.13
CA PRO A 74 3.10 -4.77 -22.37
C PRO A 74 2.96 -5.59 -21.08
N ILE A 75 1.80 -5.50 -20.42
CA ILE A 75 1.55 -6.13 -19.11
C ILE A 75 1.86 -7.65 -19.09
N PRO A 76 1.37 -8.49 -20.03
CA PRO A 76 1.74 -9.91 -20.09
C PRO A 76 3.25 -10.16 -19.98
N LYS A 77 4.06 -9.45 -20.77
CA LYS A 77 5.52 -9.57 -20.73
C LYS A 77 6.11 -9.09 -19.40
N LEU A 78 5.61 -7.98 -18.84
CA LEU A 78 6.03 -7.49 -17.52
C LEU A 78 5.71 -8.50 -16.40
N MET A 79 4.55 -9.17 -16.49
CA MET A 79 4.13 -10.22 -15.57
C MET A 79 5.04 -11.45 -15.67
N GLU A 80 5.33 -11.91 -16.89
CA GLU A 80 6.24 -13.03 -17.11
C GLU A 80 7.64 -12.76 -16.55
N GLN A 81 8.19 -11.58 -16.84
CA GLN A 81 9.50 -11.18 -16.31
C GLN A 81 9.49 -11.07 -14.78
N ALA A 82 8.41 -10.55 -14.18
CA ALA A 82 8.27 -10.48 -12.73
C ALA A 82 8.23 -11.87 -12.09
N GLU A 83 7.48 -12.80 -12.68
CA GLU A 83 7.40 -14.20 -12.25
C GLU A 83 8.76 -14.90 -12.36
N GLU A 84 9.49 -14.72 -13.46
CA GLU A 84 10.83 -15.27 -13.63
C GLU A 84 11.80 -14.76 -12.55
N ARG A 85 11.81 -13.44 -12.30
CA ARG A 85 12.63 -12.83 -11.24
C ARG A 85 12.27 -13.38 -9.86
N TYR A 86 10.97 -13.54 -9.58
CA TYR A 86 10.49 -14.08 -8.31
C TYR A 86 10.92 -15.55 -8.13
N ARG A 87 10.72 -16.40 -9.14
CA ARG A 87 11.15 -17.81 -9.11
C ARG A 87 12.65 -17.95 -8.91
N LYS A 88 13.46 -17.19 -9.64
CA LYS A 88 14.92 -17.16 -9.44
C LYS A 88 15.29 -16.76 -8.01
N LYS A 89 14.61 -15.73 -7.45
CA LYS A 89 14.82 -15.29 -6.07
C LYS A 89 14.42 -16.37 -5.05
N LEU A 90 13.34 -17.11 -5.29
CA LEU A 90 12.90 -18.20 -4.41
C LEU A 90 13.83 -19.44 -4.50
N ALA A 91 14.31 -19.77 -5.70
CA ALA A 91 15.19 -20.92 -5.92
C ALA A 91 16.54 -20.76 -5.18
N ARG A 92 17.08 -19.55 -5.12
CA ARG A 92 18.36 -19.26 -4.44
C ARG A 92 18.29 -19.22 -2.91
N GLN A 93 17.09 -19.29 -2.32
CA GLN A 93 16.95 -19.20 -0.86
C GLN A 93 17.62 -20.37 -0.15
N SER A 94 18.32 -20.07 0.93
CA SER A 94 19.04 -21.02 1.76
C SER A 94 18.16 -22.17 2.22
N LYS A 95 18.70 -23.39 2.15
CA LYS A 95 18.03 -24.62 2.59
C LYS A 95 18.64 -25.22 3.86
N THR A 96 19.83 -24.78 4.24
CA THR A 96 20.54 -25.26 5.43
C THR A 96 21.00 -24.08 6.27
N PHE A 97 21.20 -24.31 7.56
CA PHE A 97 21.75 -23.28 8.44
C PHE A 97 23.13 -22.79 7.97
N LYS A 98 23.99 -23.71 7.51
CA LYS A 98 25.33 -23.37 6.99
C LYS A 98 25.23 -22.45 5.76
N SER A 99 24.32 -22.72 4.83
CA SER A 99 24.11 -21.86 3.66
C SER A 99 23.55 -20.49 4.06
N ALA A 100 22.60 -20.44 5.00
CA ALA A 100 22.04 -19.19 5.51
C ALA A 100 23.11 -18.30 6.17
N VAL A 101 24.02 -18.89 6.95
CA VAL A 101 25.16 -18.17 7.54
C VAL A 101 26.11 -17.63 6.46
N ALA A 102 26.40 -18.43 5.43
CA ALA A 102 27.27 -18.02 4.33
C ALA A 102 26.64 -16.89 3.51
N GLU A 103 25.35 -17.00 3.20
CA GLU A 103 24.60 -16.00 2.45
C GLU A 103 24.46 -14.69 3.23
N TYR A 104 24.16 -14.75 4.53
CA TYR A 104 24.13 -13.58 5.41
C TYR A 104 25.47 -12.83 5.39
N LYS A 105 26.60 -13.55 5.53
CA LYS A 105 27.94 -12.95 5.46
C LYS A 105 28.24 -12.35 4.10
N ARG A 106 27.89 -13.05 3.02
CA ARG A 106 28.09 -12.59 1.64
C ARG A 106 27.31 -11.30 1.37
N LYS A 107 26.05 -11.26 1.79
CA LYS A 107 25.11 -10.17 1.51
C LYS A 107 25.36 -8.94 2.38
N TYR A 108 25.53 -9.13 3.69
CA TYR A 108 25.61 -8.05 4.67
C TYR A 108 27.03 -7.75 5.16
N ARG A 109 28.04 -8.50 4.68
CA ARG A 109 29.46 -8.32 5.02
C ARG A 109 29.75 -8.37 6.53
N ARG A 110 28.92 -9.10 7.28
CA ARG A 110 28.98 -9.20 8.74
C ARG A 110 28.61 -10.61 9.21
N PRO A 111 29.13 -11.06 10.37
CA PRO A 111 28.66 -12.30 10.97
C PRO A 111 27.19 -12.19 11.40
N PRO A 112 26.40 -13.27 11.32
CA PRO A 112 25.04 -13.29 11.85
C PRO A 112 25.00 -12.98 13.35
N PRO A 113 23.91 -12.38 13.86
CA PRO A 113 23.80 -12.01 15.27
C PRO A 113 23.72 -13.25 16.18
N LYS A 114 23.96 -13.04 17.49
CA LYS A 114 23.64 -14.04 18.50
C LYS A 114 22.14 -14.39 18.42
N GLY A 115 21.82 -15.69 18.45
CA GLY A 115 20.44 -16.17 18.30
C GLY A 115 20.04 -16.54 16.85
N PHE A 116 20.98 -16.49 15.88
CA PHE A 116 20.66 -16.74 14.48
C PHE A 116 20.21 -18.19 14.21
N TYR A 117 20.69 -19.18 14.97
CA TYR A 117 20.23 -20.56 14.82
C TYR A 117 18.79 -20.75 15.31
N GLU A 118 18.43 -20.09 16.40
CA GLU A 118 17.08 -20.07 16.96
C GLU A 118 16.12 -19.36 16.00
N TRP A 119 16.53 -18.22 15.43
CA TRP A 119 15.78 -17.56 14.37
C TRP A 119 15.62 -18.47 13.14
N TRP A 120 16.68 -19.15 12.69
CA TRP A 120 16.62 -20.08 11.55
C TRP A 120 15.64 -21.21 11.82
N THR A 121 15.71 -21.82 12.99
CA THR A 121 14.80 -22.89 13.41
C THR A 121 13.35 -22.41 13.46
N PHE A 122 13.11 -21.20 13.97
CA PHE A 122 11.81 -20.56 13.96
C PHE A 122 11.29 -20.33 12.53
N ALA A 123 12.12 -19.78 11.65
CA ALA A 123 11.77 -19.51 10.26
C ALA A 123 11.41 -20.81 9.50
N GLN A 124 12.17 -21.88 9.71
CA GLN A 124 11.89 -23.20 9.11
C GLN A 124 10.58 -23.79 9.65
N LYS A 125 10.37 -23.76 10.98
CA LYS A 125 9.12 -24.24 11.60
C LYS A 125 7.88 -23.54 11.05
N HIS A 126 8.00 -22.25 10.73
CA HIS A 126 6.92 -21.43 10.16
C HIS A 126 6.95 -21.35 8.62
N GLN A 127 7.74 -22.19 7.95
CA GLN A 127 7.80 -22.31 6.50
C GLN A 127 8.03 -20.98 5.76
N VAL A 128 8.83 -20.09 6.36
CA VAL A 128 9.19 -18.80 5.76
C VAL A 128 9.86 -19.05 4.42
N LYS A 129 9.34 -18.42 3.36
CA LYS A 129 9.83 -18.63 1.99
C LYS A 129 11.09 -17.82 1.69
N MET A 130 11.16 -16.58 2.19
CA MET A 130 12.20 -15.61 1.88
C MET A 130 13.19 -15.46 3.05
N VAL A 131 13.92 -16.53 3.36
CA VAL A 131 14.82 -16.60 4.53
C VAL A 131 16.07 -15.72 4.41
N ASP A 132 16.46 -15.27 3.21
CA ASP A 132 17.68 -14.49 2.99
C ASP A 132 17.38 -13.00 2.61
N GLU A 133 16.13 -12.56 2.67
CA GLU A 133 15.69 -11.26 2.15
C GLU A 133 15.37 -10.24 3.26
N TYR A 134 16.37 -9.85 4.05
CA TYR A 134 16.25 -8.88 5.16
C TYR A 134 16.90 -7.52 4.87
N ASP A 135 17.01 -7.15 3.59
CA ASP A 135 17.79 -5.98 3.15
C ASP A 135 17.27 -4.67 3.72
N GLY A 136 15.94 -4.53 3.80
CA GLY A 136 15.32 -3.37 4.42
C GLY A 136 15.67 -3.23 5.91
N LEU A 137 15.62 -4.34 6.67
CA LEU A 137 16.00 -4.35 8.09
C LEU A 137 17.48 -3.99 8.25
N MET A 138 18.35 -4.60 7.45
CA MET A 138 19.79 -4.39 7.56
C MET A 138 20.17 -2.95 7.20
N SER A 139 19.54 -2.37 6.18
CA SER A 139 19.70 -0.94 5.84
C SER A 139 19.20 0.00 6.93
N ASP A 140 18.09 -0.34 7.59
CA ASP A 140 17.54 0.48 8.68
C ASP A 140 18.42 0.45 9.94
N LEU A 141 19.08 -0.68 10.21
CA LEU A 141 19.99 -0.83 11.35
C LEU A 141 21.38 -0.27 11.10
N ASP A 142 21.77 -0.07 9.84
CA ASP A 142 23.12 0.32 9.44
C ASP A 142 23.67 1.56 10.17
N PRO A 143 22.92 2.67 10.28
CA PRO A 143 23.40 3.89 10.95
C PRO A 143 23.76 3.66 12.43
N PHE A 144 23.14 2.67 13.08
CA PHE A 144 23.30 2.42 14.51
C PHE A 144 24.54 1.59 14.85
N TRP A 145 25.20 0.97 13.86
CA TRP A 145 26.42 0.20 14.09
C TRP A 145 27.63 1.05 14.51
N GLY A 146 27.58 2.36 14.26
CA GLY A 146 28.57 3.31 14.77
C GLY A 146 28.46 3.60 16.27
N LEU A 147 27.38 3.19 16.93
CA LEU A 147 27.17 3.41 18.36
C LEU A 147 27.65 2.21 19.18
N SER A 148 28.23 2.48 20.36
CA SER A 148 28.49 1.41 21.33
C SER A 148 27.18 0.77 21.79
N GLY A 149 27.21 -0.51 22.16
CA GLY A 149 26.01 -1.18 22.68
C GLY A 149 25.44 -0.53 23.95
N ALA A 150 26.30 0.10 24.76
CA ALA A 150 25.87 0.85 25.94
C ALA A 150 25.11 2.13 25.55
N GLU A 151 25.62 2.86 24.57
CA GLU A 151 24.98 4.07 24.06
C GLU A 151 23.66 3.76 23.34
N LEU A 152 23.62 2.72 22.51
CA LEU A 152 22.39 2.30 21.83
C LEU A 152 21.27 1.98 22.82
N ARG A 153 21.56 1.21 23.88
CA ARG A 153 20.59 0.90 24.93
C ARG A 153 20.13 2.14 25.68
N ARG A 154 21.05 3.06 25.97
CA ARG A 154 20.73 4.32 26.63
C ARG A 154 19.79 5.18 25.79
N ARG A 155 20.11 5.36 24.50
CA ARG A 155 19.27 6.08 23.55
C ARG A 155 17.91 5.43 23.36
N ALA A 156 17.84 4.10 23.29
CA ALA A 156 16.57 3.39 23.23
C ALA A 156 15.69 3.73 24.44
N LYS A 157 16.22 3.67 25.67
CA LYS A 157 15.44 4.04 26.86
C LYS A 157 15.01 5.52 26.84
N GLN A 158 15.92 6.43 26.49
CA GLN A 158 15.66 7.88 26.43
C GLN A 158 14.67 8.26 25.34
N ALA A 159 14.59 7.50 24.24
CA ALA A 159 13.69 7.83 23.14
C ALA A 159 12.21 7.87 23.58
N ALA A 160 11.84 7.15 24.63
CA ALA A 160 10.50 7.16 25.22
C ALA A 160 10.16 8.47 25.97
N GLU A 161 11.15 9.32 26.24
CA GLU A 161 10.94 10.67 26.78
C GLU A 161 10.48 11.66 25.68
N PHE A 162 10.64 11.31 24.39
CA PHE A 162 10.11 12.14 23.32
C PHE A 162 8.57 12.09 23.30
N PRO A 163 7.89 13.20 22.98
CA PRO A 163 6.45 13.19 22.78
C PRO A 163 6.03 12.19 21.70
N SER A 164 4.91 11.50 21.94
CA SER A 164 4.34 10.51 21.01
C SER A 164 5.29 9.36 20.65
N VAL A 165 6.11 8.93 21.60
CA VAL A 165 6.89 7.69 21.54
C VAL A 165 6.49 6.81 22.72
N ASP A 166 6.04 5.60 22.43
CA ASP A 166 5.78 4.56 23.43
C ASP A 166 7.02 3.69 23.58
N LEU A 167 7.08 2.89 24.66
CA LEU A 167 8.15 1.92 24.86
C LEU A 167 7.59 0.51 24.98
N VAL A 168 8.07 -0.41 24.13
CA VAL A 168 7.89 -1.85 24.35
C VAL A 168 9.17 -2.40 24.95
N ARG A 169 9.07 -2.98 26.15
CA ARG A 169 10.19 -3.47 26.93
C ARG A 169 10.10 -4.98 27.06
N VAL A 170 11.23 -5.67 26.87
CA VAL A 170 11.36 -7.09 27.22
C VAL A 170 12.20 -7.20 28.48
N ARG A 171 11.69 -7.86 29.52
CA ARG A 171 12.43 -8.22 30.75
C ARG A 171 12.07 -9.64 31.13
N ASP A 172 13.09 -10.43 31.50
CA ASP A 172 12.92 -11.83 31.95
C ASP A 172 12.05 -12.68 31.00
N GLY A 173 12.22 -12.45 29.68
CA GLY A 173 11.48 -13.16 28.64
C GLY A 173 10.02 -12.74 28.46
N LYS A 174 9.59 -11.62 29.07
CA LYS A 174 8.23 -11.07 28.96
C LYS A 174 8.26 -9.65 28.39
N ALA A 175 7.41 -9.40 27.41
CA ALA A 175 7.22 -8.11 26.76
C ALA A 175 6.06 -7.33 27.40
N GLU A 176 6.29 -6.05 27.70
CA GLU A 176 5.30 -5.10 28.22
C GLU A 176 5.34 -3.81 27.41
N SER A 177 4.20 -3.16 27.24
CA SER A 177 4.13 -1.82 26.66
C SER A 177 3.97 -0.79 27.76
N VAL A 178 4.68 0.31 27.66
CA VAL A 178 4.70 1.39 28.64
C VAL A 178 4.63 2.73 27.92
N ASN A 179 3.81 3.64 28.44
CA ASN A 179 3.81 5.03 28.02
C ASN A 179 4.35 5.88 29.17
N LEU A 180 5.47 6.58 28.94
CA LEU A 180 6.11 7.42 29.97
C LEU A 180 5.45 8.81 30.11
N ASN A 181 4.57 9.17 29.18
CA ASN A 181 3.97 10.50 29.07
C ASN A 181 2.51 10.55 29.59
N GLY A 182 1.98 9.45 30.16
CA GLY A 182 0.65 9.38 30.77
C GLY A 182 -0.54 9.38 29.80
N GLN A 183 -0.33 9.16 28.49
CA GLN A 183 -1.37 9.28 27.46
C GLN A 183 -2.03 7.93 27.06
N GLY A 184 -1.73 6.87 27.80
CA GLY A 184 -2.08 5.50 27.42
C GLY A 184 -1.17 4.94 26.32
N VAL A 185 -1.18 3.63 26.14
CA VAL A 185 -0.35 2.94 25.14
C VAL A 185 -1.08 2.92 23.79
N SER A 186 -0.37 3.25 22.70
CA SER A 186 -0.93 3.20 21.36
C SER A 186 -1.15 1.77 20.84
N GLY A 187 -2.11 1.61 19.92
CA GLY A 187 -2.33 0.35 19.21
C GLY A 187 -1.11 -0.15 18.41
N ARG A 188 -0.16 0.75 18.09
CA ARG A 188 1.12 0.41 17.44
C ARG A 188 2.08 -0.29 18.39
N ALA A 189 2.26 0.26 19.59
CA ALA A 189 3.08 -0.36 20.62
C ALA A 189 2.49 -1.69 21.06
N GLU A 190 1.17 -1.74 21.31
CA GLU A 190 0.49 -3.01 21.63
C GLU A 190 0.60 -4.03 20.49
N GLY A 191 0.40 -3.60 19.24
CA GLY A 191 0.55 -4.48 18.08
C GLY A 191 1.96 -5.06 17.98
N PHE A 192 2.98 -4.23 18.21
CA PHE A 192 4.37 -4.70 18.23
C PHE A 192 4.65 -5.66 19.39
N ARG A 193 4.15 -5.36 20.61
CA ARG A 193 4.25 -6.26 21.77
C ARG A 193 3.65 -7.64 21.48
N LEU A 194 2.45 -7.69 20.89
CA LEU A 194 1.78 -8.93 20.48
C LEU A 194 2.62 -9.73 19.47
N MET A 195 3.31 -9.07 18.55
CA MET A 195 4.21 -9.76 17.60
C MET A 195 5.37 -10.46 18.32
N LEU A 196 5.89 -9.89 19.41
CA LEU A 196 7.00 -10.45 20.17
C LEU A 196 6.59 -11.67 21.02
N GLU A 197 5.31 -11.80 21.41
CA GLU A 197 4.85 -12.81 22.39
C GLU A 197 5.25 -14.25 22.03
N ARG A 198 5.32 -14.58 20.73
CA ARG A 198 5.64 -15.94 20.26
C ARG A 198 7.10 -16.34 20.49
N PHE A 199 8.01 -15.37 20.66
CA PHE A 199 9.45 -15.62 20.77
C PHE A 199 10.15 -14.78 21.85
N GLN A 200 9.41 -13.99 22.64
CA GLN A 200 9.92 -13.13 23.71
C GLN A 200 10.82 -13.86 24.71
N SER A 201 10.56 -15.13 25.01
CA SER A 201 11.38 -15.95 25.92
C SER A 201 12.79 -16.23 25.41
N LYS A 202 13.05 -15.99 24.12
CA LYS A 202 14.37 -16.12 23.48
C LYS A 202 15.10 -14.80 23.37
N LEU A 203 14.45 -13.68 23.69
CA LEU A 203 15.03 -12.35 23.59
C LEU A 203 15.73 -11.96 24.90
N PRO A 204 16.87 -11.24 24.82
CA PRO A 204 17.45 -10.60 25.99
C PRO A 204 16.59 -9.41 26.44
N SER A 205 16.97 -8.80 27.56
CA SER A 205 16.36 -7.54 28.00
C SER A 205 16.60 -6.43 26.96
N LEU A 206 15.52 -5.92 26.38
CA LEU A 206 15.53 -4.94 25.30
C LEU A 206 14.49 -3.84 25.53
N ASP A 207 14.72 -2.69 24.92
CA ASP A 207 13.83 -1.52 24.95
C ASP A 207 13.61 -1.09 23.49
N PHE A 208 12.35 -1.07 23.05
CA PHE A 208 11.92 -0.75 21.68
C PHE A 208 11.04 0.50 21.69
N PRO A 209 11.59 1.67 21.31
CA PRO A 209 10.83 2.91 21.23
C PRO A 209 9.93 2.89 20.00
N ILE A 210 8.62 2.90 20.18
CA ILE A 210 7.64 2.79 19.12
C ILE A 210 7.05 4.16 18.80
N ASN A 211 7.16 4.58 17.54
CA ASN A 211 6.55 5.79 17.05
C ASN A 211 5.03 5.67 16.99
N VAL A 212 4.34 6.53 17.74
CA VAL A 212 2.87 6.59 17.77
C VAL A 212 2.31 7.30 16.52
N LYS A 213 3.10 8.16 15.88
CA LYS A 213 2.68 9.07 14.80
C LYS A 213 2.92 8.48 13.42
N SER A 214 2.11 8.86 12.43
CA SER A 214 2.23 8.32 11.07
C SER A 214 3.43 8.90 10.32
N GLU A 215 3.85 10.06 10.77
CA GLU A 215 5.02 10.82 10.39
C GLU A 215 6.30 10.12 10.85
N ASN A 216 7.36 10.22 10.06
CA ASN A 216 8.68 9.76 10.46
C ASN A 216 9.32 10.68 11.50
N ARG A 217 10.21 10.13 12.34
CA ARG A 217 10.68 10.80 13.55
C ARG A 217 12.14 11.20 13.50
N VAL A 218 13.01 10.53 12.75
CA VAL A 218 14.46 10.73 12.86
C VAL A 218 15.03 11.27 11.55
N LEU A 219 15.52 12.52 11.56
CA LEU A 219 16.22 13.13 10.43
C LEU A 219 17.55 13.69 10.91
N VAL A 220 18.65 13.05 10.53
CA VAL A 220 19.99 13.48 10.94
C VAL A 220 20.67 14.18 9.77
N PRO A 221 21.17 15.41 9.93
CA PRO A 221 21.89 16.13 8.88
C PRO A 221 23.06 15.31 8.30
N TRP A 222 23.34 15.52 7.01
CA TRP A 222 24.40 14.82 6.29
C TRP A 222 25.76 14.96 6.96
N GLU A 223 26.07 16.14 7.49
CA GLU A 223 27.33 16.41 8.16
C GLU A 223 27.48 15.58 9.44
N HIS A 224 26.39 15.34 10.16
CA HIS A 224 26.39 14.58 11.41
C HIS A 224 26.53 13.07 11.16
N ILE A 225 26.05 12.56 10.01
CA ILE A 225 26.25 11.17 9.60
C ILE A 225 27.67 10.96 9.05
N THR A 226 28.14 11.89 8.22
CA THR A 226 29.45 11.77 7.55
C THR A 226 30.60 12.03 8.52
N TYR A 227 30.42 12.95 9.45
CA TYR A 227 31.42 13.33 10.45
C TYR A 227 30.84 13.28 11.88
N PRO A 228 30.54 12.07 12.41
CA PRO A 228 29.91 11.92 13.72
C PRO A 228 30.69 12.57 14.86
N ASN A 229 32.02 12.64 14.75
CA ASN A 229 32.91 13.26 15.73
C ASN A 229 32.70 14.77 15.90
N MET A 230 32.03 15.45 14.95
CA MET A 230 31.69 16.87 15.07
C MET A 230 30.45 17.12 15.95
N THR A 231 29.84 16.08 16.49
CA THR A 231 28.60 16.17 17.26
C THR A 231 28.70 15.42 18.58
N VAL A 232 27.93 15.86 19.57
CA VAL A 232 27.84 15.17 20.86
C VAL A 232 27.07 13.87 20.66
N GLN A 233 27.81 12.76 20.63
CA GLN A 233 27.23 11.42 20.53
C GLN A 233 27.01 10.76 21.89
N ASP A 234 27.53 11.30 22.99
CA ASP A 234 27.31 10.73 24.31
C ASP A 234 26.01 11.29 24.93
N SER A 235 24.95 10.47 24.98
CA SER A 235 23.68 10.87 25.60
C SER A 235 23.64 10.67 27.12
N SER A 236 24.78 10.41 27.78
CA SER A 236 24.87 10.13 29.23
C SER A 236 24.26 11.23 30.11
N LYS A 237 24.34 12.48 29.66
CA LYS A 237 23.82 13.66 30.36
C LYS A 237 22.34 13.97 30.03
N GLY A 238 21.63 13.07 29.35
CA GLY A 238 20.20 13.21 29.01
C GLY A 238 19.94 13.92 27.68
N LEU A 239 18.66 14.03 27.31
CA LEU A 239 18.22 14.59 26.02
C LEU A 239 18.73 16.01 25.75
N SER A 240 18.72 16.88 26.75
CA SER A 240 19.15 18.28 26.61
C SER A 240 20.62 18.41 26.21
N SER A 241 21.46 17.45 26.59
CA SER A 241 22.90 17.47 26.25
C SER A 241 23.18 17.21 24.77
N VAL A 242 22.34 16.40 24.12
CA VAL A 242 22.51 16.07 22.69
C VAL A 242 21.68 17.00 21.80
N LEU A 243 20.56 17.53 22.30
CA LEU A 243 19.69 18.44 21.55
C LEU A 243 20.06 19.92 21.69
N HIS A 244 20.81 20.29 22.74
CA HIS A 244 21.16 21.67 23.14
C HIS A 244 19.96 22.54 23.59
N GLU A 245 18.74 22.16 23.24
CA GLU A 245 17.49 22.81 23.64
C GLU A 245 16.41 21.76 23.98
N PRO A 246 15.38 22.12 24.77
CA PRO A 246 14.22 21.26 24.98
C PRO A 246 13.53 20.92 23.65
N PHE A 247 13.22 19.64 23.44
CA PHE A 247 12.55 19.21 22.21
C PHE A 247 11.11 19.70 22.16
N ARG A 248 10.77 20.45 21.11
CA ARG A 248 9.40 20.85 20.80
C ARG A 248 8.83 19.96 19.70
N PRO A 249 7.66 19.33 19.91
CA PRO A 249 7.07 18.45 18.90
C PRO A 249 6.44 19.21 17.73
N ASP A 250 6.01 20.45 17.93
CA ASP A 250 5.47 21.34 16.90
C ASP A 250 6.54 22.27 16.31
N TRP A 251 6.24 22.89 15.16
CA TRP A 251 7.12 23.85 14.51
C TRP A 251 7.12 25.24 15.14
N ALA A 252 6.04 25.67 15.82
CA ALA A 252 5.87 27.03 16.35
C ALA A 252 6.25 28.16 15.35
N GLY A 253 6.06 27.95 14.04
CA GLY A 253 6.48 28.88 12.99
C GLY A 253 7.98 28.90 12.67
N GLN A 254 8.79 28.04 13.30
CA GLN A 254 10.26 27.99 13.17
C GLN A 254 10.73 26.87 12.24
N GLY A 255 10.55 27.08 10.93
CA GLY A 255 11.03 26.19 9.87
C GLY A 255 10.01 25.12 9.48
N THR A 256 10.45 24.16 8.67
CA THR A 256 9.61 23.13 8.04
C THR A 256 10.30 21.78 7.97
N THR A 257 9.54 20.71 7.74
CA THR A 257 10.12 19.36 7.54
C THR A 257 11.04 19.35 6.33
N TRP A 258 10.67 20.02 5.23
CA TRP A 258 11.53 20.17 4.05
C TRP A 258 12.88 20.83 4.39
N ASP A 259 12.88 21.91 5.17
CA ASP A 259 14.13 22.60 5.54
C ASP A 259 15.08 21.75 6.37
N LYS A 260 14.55 20.85 7.21
CA LYS A 260 15.37 19.88 7.93
C LYS A 260 15.77 18.72 7.02
N TRP A 261 14.86 18.23 6.20
CA TRP A 261 15.09 17.09 5.32
C TRP A 261 16.18 17.38 4.29
N ARG A 262 16.16 18.55 3.64
CA ARG A 262 17.18 18.92 2.63
C ARG A 262 18.60 18.93 3.19
N ARG A 263 18.77 19.06 4.51
CA ARG A 263 20.09 18.95 5.18
C ARG A 263 20.62 17.52 5.25
N THR A 264 19.81 16.50 4.97
CA THR A 264 20.27 15.12 4.79
C THR A 264 20.96 14.88 3.46
N CYS A 265 20.76 15.78 2.49
CA CYS A 265 21.46 15.76 1.22
C CYS A 265 22.89 16.31 1.34
N HIS A 266 23.76 15.84 0.43
CA HIS A 266 25.11 16.38 0.26
C HIS A 266 25.08 17.91 0.13
N PRO A 267 26.00 18.66 0.77
CA PRO A 267 26.04 20.12 0.75
C PRO A 267 25.97 20.76 -0.65
N ASP A 268 26.51 20.09 -1.66
CA ASP A 268 26.57 20.58 -3.04
C ASP A 268 25.31 20.28 -3.89
N SER A 269 24.35 19.52 -3.34
CA SER A 269 23.14 19.14 -4.06
C SER A 269 22.21 20.32 -4.36
N ALA A 270 21.34 20.16 -5.37
CA ALA A 270 20.37 21.18 -5.76
C ALA A 270 19.40 21.55 -4.61
N ALA A 271 19.02 20.58 -3.77
CA ALA A 271 18.19 20.80 -2.59
C ALA A 271 18.83 21.69 -1.52
N ARG A 272 20.16 21.80 -1.48
CA ARG A 272 20.85 22.65 -0.50
C ARG A 272 20.85 24.13 -0.87
N ARG A 273 20.55 24.47 -2.13
CA ARG A 273 20.43 25.86 -2.60
C ARG A 273 19.26 26.59 -1.93
N ILE A 274 19.44 27.86 -1.59
CA ILE A 274 18.43 28.66 -0.87
C ILE A 274 17.11 28.77 -1.65
N PHE A 275 17.16 28.90 -2.97
CA PHE A 275 15.94 29.00 -3.79
C PHE A 275 15.05 27.76 -3.68
N SER A 276 15.64 26.59 -3.42
CA SER A 276 14.90 25.32 -3.22
C SER A 276 14.07 25.30 -1.92
N SER A 277 14.31 26.25 -1.01
CA SER A 277 13.48 26.48 0.20
C SER A 277 12.44 27.60 0.04
N LEU A 278 12.46 28.34 -1.07
CA LEU A 278 11.51 29.44 -1.28
C LEU A 278 10.20 28.94 -1.89
N ARG A 279 9.08 29.42 -1.34
CA ARG A 279 7.75 29.22 -1.91
C ARG A 279 7.62 30.05 -3.19
N SER A 280 7.72 29.40 -4.35
CA SER A 280 7.41 30.06 -5.62
C SER A 280 5.90 30.27 -5.75
N ALA A 281 5.45 31.52 -5.84
CA ALA A 281 4.04 31.87 -6.06
C ALA A 281 3.51 31.33 -7.39
N PHE A 282 4.37 31.17 -8.40
CA PHE A 282 4.02 30.62 -9.72
C PHE A 282 3.78 29.10 -9.71
N ARG A 283 4.19 28.40 -8.65
CA ARG A 283 4.02 26.94 -8.49
C ARG A 283 2.76 26.54 -7.75
N LEU A 284 1.94 27.51 -7.36
CA LEU A 284 0.59 27.30 -6.81
C LEU A 284 -0.44 27.01 -7.91
N GLN A 285 -0.07 27.12 -9.18
CA GLN A 285 -0.95 26.69 -10.26
C GLN A 285 -0.99 25.16 -10.27
N ASN A 286 -2.20 24.61 -10.13
CA ASN A 286 -2.41 23.19 -10.33
C ASN A 286 -2.09 22.88 -11.79
N VAL A 287 -0.96 22.21 -12.04
CA VAL A 287 -0.67 21.68 -13.37
C VAL A 287 -1.58 20.48 -13.54
N ASN A 288 -2.57 20.62 -14.43
CA ASN A 288 -3.32 19.49 -14.90
C ASN A 288 -2.41 18.70 -15.85
N TYR A 289 -1.57 17.81 -15.30
CA TYR A 289 -0.73 16.90 -16.11
C TYR A 289 -1.57 15.97 -17.02
N PHE A 290 -2.88 16.00 -16.83
CA PHE A 290 -3.90 15.26 -17.55
C PHE A 290 -4.71 16.16 -18.53
N GLU A 291 -4.44 17.46 -18.53
CA GLU A 291 -4.19 18.32 -19.68
C GLU A 291 -4.28 17.76 -21.10
N SER A 292 -3.17 17.12 -21.46
CA SER A 292 -2.78 16.83 -22.82
C SER A 292 -3.42 15.54 -23.27
N ASP A 293 -4.07 15.56 -24.45
CA ASP A 293 -4.45 14.32 -25.11
C ASP A 293 -3.20 13.49 -25.42
N GLY A 294 -3.23 12.22 -25.05
CA GLY A 294 -2.14 11.29 -25.34
C GLY A 294 -2.18 10.89 -26.81
N SER A 295 -1.03 10.49 -27.37
CA SER A 295 -1.03 9.83 -28.67
C SER A 295 -1.61 8.41 -28.52
N PRO A 296 -2.27 7.86 -29.56
CA PRO A 296 -2.68 6.47 -29.57
C PRO A 296 -1.52 5.55 -29.15
N GLY A 297 -1.76 4.69 -28.14
CA GLY A 297 -0.76 3.76 -27.60
C GLY A 297 0.06 4.28 -26.42
N ASP A 298 -0.01 5.58 -26.08
CA ASP A 298 0.71 6.13 -24.92
C ASP A 298 0.26 5.52 -23.59
N ASP A 299 -0.98 5.02 -23.51
CA ASP A 299 -1.55 4.30 -22.34
C ASP A 299 -0.78 3.03 -21.97
N PHE A 300 0.07 2.53 -22.88
CA PHE A 300 0.91 1.35 -22.71
C PHE A 300 2.37 1.67 -22.34
N ALA A 301 2.68 2.94 -22.08
CA ALA A 301 3.97 3.35 -21.52
C ALA A 301 3.93 3.32 -19.98
N PHE A 302 4.75 2.45 -19.38
CA PHE A 302 4.86 2.31 -17.93
C PHE A 302 6.22 2.84 -17.43
N THR A 303 6.22 3.53 -16.28
CA THR A 303 7.47 3.93 -15.63
C THR A 303 8.30 2.69 -15.25
N PRO A 304 9.60 2.62 -15.64
CA PRO A 304 10.44 1.48 -15.30
C PRO A 304 10.85 1.46 -13.82
N THR A 305 10.75 2.60 -13.14
CA THR A 305 11.15 2.79 -11.74
C THR A 305 9.97 3.25 -10.88
N PRO A 306 9.84 2.74 -9.63
CA PRO A 306 8.87 3.23 -8.68
C PRO A 306 9.06 4.72 -8.33
N ALA A 307 7.97 5.38 -7.94
CA ALA A 307 8.02 6.76 -7.45
C ALA A 307 8.87 6.95 -6.17
N SER A 308 9.17 5.87 -5.43
CA SER A 308 10.09 5.91 -4.28
C SER A 308 11.54 6.19 -4.65
N ASP A 309 11.90 6.03 -5.92
CA ASP A 309 13.29 6.15 -6.39
C ASP A 309 13.61 7.61 -6.79
N LEU A 310 12.64 8.51 -6.70
CA LEU A 310 12.83 9.93 -6.99
C LEU A 310 13.81 10.56 -6.00
N ASN A 311 14.94 11.06 -6.51
CA ASN A 311 15.94 11.73 -5.70
C ASN A 311 15.59 13.21 -5.47
N PHE A 312 14.98 13.53 -4.33
CA PHE A 312 14.68 14.93 -3.97
C PHE A 312 15.92 15.81 -3.72
N CYS A 313 17.13 15.24 -3.58
CA CYS A 313 18.36 16.03 -3.51
C CYS A 313 18.69 16.70 -4.85
N ASP A 314 18.42 15.99 -5.95
CA ASP A 314 18.67 16.46 -7.32
C ASP A 314 17.44 17.16 -7.92
N HIS A 315 16.24 16.72 -7.51
CA HIS A 315 14.94 17.23 -7.92
C HIS A 315 14.17 17.85 -6.74
N PRO A 316 14.68 18.92 -6.11
CA PRO A 316 14.02 19.53 -4.97
C PRO A 316 12.63 20.06 -5.30
N GLU A 317 12.34 20.37 -6.56
CA GLU A 317 11.02 20.77 -7.02
C GLU A 317 9.91 19.81 -6.66
N ALA A 318 10.17 18.51 -6.68
CA ALA A 318 9.15 17.49 -6.56
C ALA A 318 8.60 17.37 -5.12
N HIS A 319 9.27 17.97 -4.13
CA HIS A 319 8.82 17.92 -2.74
C HIS A 319 7.43 18.55 -2.55
N THR A 320 7.05 19.53 -3.40
CA THR A 320 5.76 20.22 -3.29
C THR A 320 4.57 19.30 -3.59
N GLU A 321 4.81 18.20 -4.30
CA GLU A 321 3.80 17.19 -4.61
C GLU A 321 3.68 16.12 -3.51
N GLN A 322 4.50 16.24 -2.46
CA GLN A 322 4.67 15.24 -1.42
C GLN A 322 4.24 15.78 -0.05
N GLY A 323 3.03 15.43 0.38
CA GLY A 323 2.45 15.95 1.62
C GLY A 323 3.24 15.62 2.90
N HIS A 324 4.13 14.63 2.87
CA HIS A 324 4.97 14.27 4.01
C HIS A 324 5.97 15.35 4.44
N PHE A 325 6.36 16.24 3.52
CA PHE A 325 7.19 17.41 3.86
C PHE A 325 6.39 18.55 4.51
N TYR A 326 5.06 18.42 4.58
CA TYR A 326 4.13 19.44 5.07
C TYR A 326 3.40 18.99 6.33
N THR A 327 4.16 18.40 7.27
CA THR A 327 3.64 17.94 8.56
C THR A 327 3.96 18.92 9.69
N ASP A 328 3.07 18.99 10.68
CA ASP A 328 3.22 19.74 11.92
C ASP A 328 4.17 19.08 12.93
N PHE A 329 4.57 17.82 12.70
CA PHE A 329 5.47 17.10 13.60
C PHE A 329 6.94 17.36 13.26
N ARG A 330 7.64 18.00 14.19
CA ARG A 330 9.08 18.23 14.09
C ARG A 330 9.85 16.90 14.20
N PRO A 331 10.82 16.64 13.30
CA PRO A 331 11.71 15.48 13.41
C PRO A 331 12.81 15.70 14.45
N ILE A 332 13.33 14.60 14.99
CA ILE A 332 14.43 14.52 15.94
C ILE A 332 15.75 14.59 15.14
N PRO A 333 16.60 15.62 15.41
CA PRO A 333 17.80 15.88 14.62
C PRO A 333 19.02 15.03 15.03
N VAL A 334 18.81 13.99 15.83
CA VAL A 334 19.84 13.13 16.45
C VAL A 334 19.44 11.68 16.27
N LEU A 335 20.44 10.80 16.08
CA LEU A 335 20.23 9.39 15.78
C LEU A 335 19.68 8.62 17.01
N TYR A 336 18.37 8.52 17.13
CA TYR A 336 17.68 7.70 18.13
C TYR A 336 17.04 6.47 17.45
N PRO A 337 17.10 5.26 18.07
CA PRO A 337 16.56 4.04 17.46
C PRO A 337 15.04 3.97 17.64
N ILE A 338 14.30 4.72 16.83
CA ILE A 338 12.83 4.77 16.86
C ILE A 338 12.26 3.84 15.81
N PHE A 339 11.34 2.96 16.23
CA PHE A 339 10.68 1.99 15.37
C PHE A 339 9.36 2.54 14.84
N SER A 340 9.19 2.51 13.51
CA SER A 340 8.04 3.07 12.81
C SER A 340 7.47 2.08 11.80
N PRO A 341 6.15 2.08 11.52
CA PRO A 341 5.55 1.16 10.56
C PRO A 341 5.95 1.44 9.10
N ALA A 342 6.51 2.62 8.82
CA ALA A 342 6.94 3.05 7.49
C ALA A 342 8.07 4.07 7.59
N LYS A 343 8.80 4.30 6.48
CA LYS A 343 9.95 5.19 6.40
C LYS A 343 10.07 5.82 5.01
N ALA A 344 10.02 7.14 4.94
CA ALA A 344 10.36 7.91 3.74
C ALA A 344 11.88 8.02 3.55
N GLN A 345 12.32 8.34 2.33
CA GLN A 345 13.73 8.59 2.02
C GLN A 345 14.32 9.64 2.97
N GLY A 346 15.59 9.51 3.36
CA GLY A 346 16.30 10.44 4.25
C GLY A 346 16.03 10.24 5.74
N PHE A 347 14.89 9.66 6.13
CA PHE A 347 14.60 9.34 7.53
C PHE A 347 15.33 8.08 8.00
N LEU A 348 15.68 8.03 9.29
CA LEU A 348 16.47 6.97 9.91
C LEU A 348 15.67 6.15 10.94
N ASP A 349 14.35 6.22 10.89
CA ASP A 349 13.47 5.32 11.61
C ASP A 349 13.73 3.85 11.24
N ILE A 350 13.50 2.92 12.17
CA ILE A 350 13.63 1.47 11.94
C ILE A 350 12.26 0.90 11.57
N ARG A 351 12.11 0.33 10.37
CA ARG A 351 10.80 -0.17 9.94
C ARG A 351 10.40 -1.43 10.70
N ILE A 352 9.14 -1.47 11.12
CA ILE A 352 8.48 -2.64 11.71
C ILE A 352 7.22 -3.02 10.93
N PRO A 353 6.79 -4.29 10.98
CA PRO A 353 5.48 -4.66 10.47
C PRO A 353 4.38 -3.82 11.11
N SER A 354 3.41 -3.38 10.31
CA SER A 354 2.29 -2.60 10.83
C SER A 354 1.40 -3.45 11.72
N HIS A 355 0.96 -2.90 12.85
CA HIS A 355 -0.05 -3.48 13.74
C HIS A 355 -1.36 -3.87 13.04
N TYR A 356 -1.69 -3.29 11.88
CA TYR A 356 -2.87 -3.66 11.09
C TYR A 356 -2.86 -5.10 10.59
N TYR A 357 -1.69 -5.75 10.48
CA TYR A 357 -1.60 -7.16 10.08
C TYR A 357 -1.87 -8.14 11.23
N PHE A 358 -2.01 -7.65 12.46
CA PHE A 358 -2.05 -8.47 13.67
C PHE A 358 -3.36 -8.33 14.47
N GLY A 359 -4.44 -7.81 13.85
CA GLY A 359 -5.79 -7.81 14.44
C GLY A 359 -6.03 -6.78 15.55
N ASN A 360 -4.99 -6.07 16.00
CA ASN A 360 -5.12 -5.09 17.07
C ASN A 360 -5.89 -3.81 16.67
N THR A 361 -6.26 -3.68 15.40
CA THR A 361 -7.18 -2.64 14.95
C THR A 361 -8.20 -3.25 13.99
N PRO A 362 -9.26 -3.89 14.53
CA PRO A 362 -10.26 -4.65 13.78
C PRO A 362 -10.75 -3.98 12.51
N ARG A 363 -11.09 -2.68 12.59
CA ARG A 363 -11.64 -1.88 11.48
C ARG A 363 -10.79 -1.87 10.22
N TYR A 364 -9.47 -2.06 10.34
CA TYR A 364 -8.52 -1.96 9.23
C TYR A 364 -7.79 -3.28 8.96
N THR A 365 -8.25 -4.37 9.56
CA THR A 365 -7.58 -5.67 9.44
C THR A 365 -8.33 -6.55 8.45
N TYR A 366 -7.60 -7.06 7.44
CA TYR A 366 -8.15 -8.04 6.50
C TYR A 366 -8.57 -9.31 7.23
N GLY A 367 -9.76 -9.84 6.92
CA GLY A 367 -10.22 -11.11 7.49
C GLY A 367 -10.70 -11.01 8.93
N TYR A 368 -10.81 -9.82 9.51
CA TYR A 368 -11.39 -9.67 10.85
C TYR A 368 -12.92 -9.84 10.80
N ASP A 369 -13.43 -10.88 11.45
CA ASP A 369 -14.87 -11.08 11.61
C ASP A 369 -15.38 -10.18 12.74
N SER A 370 -16.06 -9.09 12.37
CA SER A 370 -16.62 -8.14 13.34
C SER A 370 -17.79 -8.69 14.15
N VAL A 371 -18.40 -9.79 13.73
CA VAL A 371 -19.52 -10.44 14.43
C VAL A 371 -19.00 -11.41 15.49
N ASN A 372 -18.07 -12.29 15.09
CA ASN A 372 -17.51 -13.30 15.99
C ASN A 372 -16.25 -12.85 16.74
N LEU A 373 -15.72 -11.66 16.43
CA LEU A 373 -14.54 -11.05 17.03
C LEU A 373 -13.27 -11.90 16.87
N GLU A 374 -13.12 -12.53 15.70
CA GLU A 374 -12.01 -13.44 15.40
C GLU A 374 -11.28 -13.07 14.09
N MET A 375 -10.02 -13.47 13.99
CA MET A 375 -9.22 -13.34 12.77
C MET A 375 -9.41 -14.57 11.88
N ARG A 376 -9.87 -14.37 10.66
CA ARG A 376 -9.98 -15.39 9.61
C ARG A 376 -8.89 -15.20 8.56
N GLY A 377 -8.57 -16.29 7.85
CA GLY A 377 -7.59 -16.25 6.77
C GLY A 377 -8.10 -15.54 5.51
N ILE A 378 -9.41 -15.55 5.28
CA ILE A 378 -10.08 -14.92 4.14
C ILE A 378 -11.24 -14.08 4.69
N ASP A 379 -11.37 -12.87 4.17
CA ASP A 379 -12.47 -11.97 4.51
C ASP A 379 -13.80 -12.51 3.98
N SER A 380 -14.85 -12.48 4.81
CA SER A 380 -16.17 -12.96 4.42
C SER A 380 -16.81 -12.18 3.27
N ALA A 381 -16.33 -10.97 3.00
CA ALA A 381 -16.77 -10.14 1.88
C ALA A 381 -15.89 -10.29 0.63
N GLU A 382 -14.91 -11.20 0.62
CA GLU A 382 -14.10 -11.49 -0.57
C GLU A 382 -14.98 -12.07 -1.70
N VAL A 383 -14.74 -11.59 -2.93
CA VAL A 383 -15.52 -11.95 -4.13
C VAL A 383 -14.59 -12.62 -5.16
N PRO A 384 -14.99 -13.71 -5.84
CA PRO A 384 -14.19 -14.29 -6.94
C PRO A 384 -13.84 -13.26 -8.02
N TRP A 385 -12.66 -13.37 -8.62
CA TRP A 385 -12.15 -12.38 -9.59
C TRP A 385 -13.14 -12.08 -10.74
N GLU A 386 -13.80 -13.12 -11.24
CA GLU A 386 -14.74 -13.06 -12.36
C GLU A 386 -16.03 -12.29 -12.01
N GLN A 387 -16.35 -12.17 -10.71
CA GLN A 387 -17.53 -11.48 -10.20
C GLN A 387 -17.22 -10.07 -9.68
N LYS A 388 -15.95 -9.66 -9.71
CA LYS A 388 -15.56 -8.31 -9.29
C LYS A 388 -15.94 -7.28 -10.36
N GLU A 389 -16.29 -6.07 -9.94
CA GLU A 389 -16.63 -4.95 -10.81
C GLU A 389 -15.39 -4.39 -11.53
N ASP A 390 -15.53 -4.09 -12.82
CA ASP A 390 -14.51 -3.49 -13.70
C ASP A 390 -14.37 -1.96 -13.49
N LYS A 391 -14.34 -1.51 -12.23
CA LYS A 391 -14.14 -0.10 -11.86
C LYS A 391 -12.87 0.10 -11.06
N VAL A 392 -12.27 1.28 -11.23
CA VAL A 392 -11.22 1.79 -10.34
C VAL A 392 -11.89 2.33 -9.09
N PHE A 393 -11.70 1.64 -7.98
CA PHE A 393 -12.35 1.98 -6.72
C PHE A 393 -11.38 2.64 -5.73
N TRP A 394 -11.84 3.72 -5.09
CA TRP A 394 -11.15 4.35 -3.97
C TRP A 394 -12.09 5.06 -3.00
N ARG A 395 -11.85 4.89 -1.70
CA ARG A 395 -12.46 5.66 -0.62
C ARG A 395 -11.43 6.01 0.43
N GLY A 396 -11.35 7.28 0.79
CA GLY A 396 -10.49 7.76 1.86
C GLY A 396 -10.83 9.18 2.27
N ALA A 397 -10.30 9.64 3.40
CA ALA A 397 -10.42 11.04 3.79
C ALA A 397 -9.35 11.90 3.09
N SER A 398 -9.55 13.22 3.05
CA SER A 398 -8.58 14.20 2.51
C SER A 398 -7.36 14.42 3.41
N THR A 399 -6.95 13.39 4.15
CA THR A 399 -5.78 13.40 5.02
C THR A 399 -4.51 13.21 4.19
N GLY A 400 -3.39 13.83 4.57
CA GLY A 400 -2.10 13.55 3.92
C GLY A 400 -1.01 14.61 4.04
N GLY A 401 -1.06 15.45 5.08
CA GLY A 401 -0.16 16.60 5.24
C GLY A 401 -0.86 17.91 4.88
N GLY A 402 -0.07 18.98 4.72
CA GLY A 402 -0.57 20.32 4.43
C GLY A 402 -0.89 21.13 5.68
N ASN A 403 -0.51 20.62 6.86
CA ASN A 403 -0.69 21.34 8.12
C ASN A 403 0.34 22.46 8.26
N HIS A 404 1.60 22.21 7.86
CA HIS A 404 2.68 23.18 8.03
C HIS A 404 3.79 23.05 6.98
N PRO A 405 4.02 24.08 6.13
CA PRO A 405 3.13 25.22 5.90
C PRO A 405 1.84 24.80 5.16
N GLN A 406 0.78 25.57 5.35
CA GLN A 406 -0.50 25.36 4.68
C GLN A 406 -0.48 25.81 3.21
N GLY A 407 -1.49 25.38 2.44
CA GLY A 407 -1.71 25.87 1.07
C GLY A 407 -0.97 25.10 -0.03
N PHE A 408 -0.51 23.89 0.24
CA PHE A 408 0.09 22.97 -0.75
C PHE A 408 -0.79 21.74 -1.02
N ALA A 409 -1.89 21.58 -0.29
CA ALA A 409 -2.68 20.36 -0.29
C ALA A 409 -3.22 19.95 -1.66
N SER A 410 -3.55 20.92 -2.53
CA SER A 410 -4.00 20.67 -3.90
C SER A 410 -3.00 19.88 -4.76
N HIS A 411 -1.70 19.95 -4.44
CA HIS A 411 -0.64 19.26 -5.18
C HIS A 411 -0.38 17.83 -4.69
N PHE A 412 -1.00 17.40 -3.59
CA PHE A 412 -0.73 16.07 -3.04
C PHE A 412 -1.44 14.97 -3.85
N HIS A 413 -0.87 13.77 -3.86
CA HIS A 413 -1.34 12.63 -4.67
C HIS A 413 -2.86 12.38 -4.61
N ARG A 414 -3.48 12.45 -3.43
CA ARG A 414 -4.93 12.22 -3.26
C ARG A 414 -5.77 13.29 -3.92
N HIS A 415 -5.38 14.55 -3.77
CA HIS A 415 -6.08 15.66 -4.38
C HIS A 415 -5.94 15.61 -5.89
N ARG A 416 -4.73 15.40 -6.41
CA ARG A 416 -4.50 15.23 -7.86
C ARG A 416 -5.28 14.06 -8.44
N PHE A 417 -5.24 12.90 -7.79
CA PHE A 417 -5.98 11.71 -8.21
C PHE A 417 -7.49 11.93 -8.21
N LEU A 418 -8.04 12.53 -7.15
CA LEU A 418 -9.48 12.77 -7.08
C LEU A 418 -9.95 13.92 -7.96
N GLN A 419 -9.16 14.98 -8.18
CA GLN A 419 -9.49 15.99 -9.17
C GLN A 419 -9.61 15.37 -10.55
N MET A 420 -8.63 14.55 -10.95
CA MET A 420 -8.64 13.84 -12.23
C MET A 420 -9.87 12.93 -12.39
N THR A 421 -10.23 12.18 -11.34
CA THR A 421 -11.33 11.20 -11.39
C THR A 421 -12.70 11.81 -11.09
N SER A 422 -12.76 13.06 -10.63
CA SER A 422 -14.00 13.82 -10.41
C SER A 422 -14.29 14.82 -11.53
N ASP A 423 -13.41 14.92 -12.53
CA ASP A 423 -13.60 15.82 -13.67
C ASP A 423 -14.80 15.36 -14.51
N THR A 424 -15.82 16.21 -14.58
CA THR A 424 -17.04 16.01 -15.37
C THR A 424 -17.11 16.95 -16.56
N SER A 425 -15.99 17.56 -16.96
CA SER A 425 -15.96 18.46 -18.10
C SER A 425 -15.99 17.68 -19.43
N ASP A 426 -16.87 18.10 -20.32
CA ASP A 426 -16.92 17.62 -21.71
C ASP A 426 -15.93 18.38 -22.63
N ARG A 427 -15.06 19.21 -22.05
CA ARG A 427 -14.12 20.06 -22.79
C ARG A 427 -12.85 19.31 -23.18
N ILE A 428 -12.52 18.26 -22.45
CA ILE A 428 -11.29 17.50 -22.60
C ILE A 428 -11.66 16.11 -23.07
N ASN A 429 -11.06 15.71 -24.19
CA ASN A 429 -11.10 14.35 -24.66
C ASN A 429 -9.81 13.63 -24.30
N ARG A 430 -9.91 12.32 -24.06
CA ARG A 430 -8.78 11.43 -23.90
C ARG A 430 -8.83 10.30 -24.90
N THR A 431 -7.72 10.11 -25.59
CA THR A 431 -7.46 8.94 -26.39
C THR A 431 -7.28 7.73 -25.48
N VAL A 432 -8.12 6.71 -25.65
CA VAL A 432 -8.05 5.44 -24.93
C VAL A 432 -7.78 4.32 -25.92
N THR A 433 -6.79 3.49 -25.61
CA THR A 433 -6.42 2.32 -26.41
C THR A 433 -7.06 1.04 -25.86
N PHE A 434 -7.75 0.26 -26.71
CA PHE A 434 -8.46 -0.97 -26.30
C PHE A 434 -8.43 -2.04 -27.41
N ALA A 435 -8.66 -3.30 -27.04
CA ALA A 435 -8.73 -4.41 -27.98
C ALA A 435 -10.08 -4.45 -28.70
N ASP A 436 -10.07 -4.52 -30.04
CA ASP A 436 -11.27 -4.62 -30.87
C ASP A 436 -11.10 -5.68 -31.99
N PRO A 437 -11.89 -6.78 -31.97
CA PRO A 437 -12.90 -7.13 -30.97
C PRO A 437 -12.27 -7.43 -29.59
N PRO A 438 -13.08 -7.49 -28.51
CA PRO A 438 -12.60 -7.89 -27.19
C PRO A 438 -11.79 -9.20 -27.24
N ASP A 439 -10.76 -9.29 -26.41
CA ASP A 439 -9.80 -10.42 -26.34
C ASP A 439 -8.94 -10.65 -27.59
N SER A 440 -8.92 -9.72 -28.54
CA SER A 440 -8.00 -9.76 -29.69
C SER A 440 -6.64 -9.11 -29.39
N SER A 441 -5.65 -9.39 -30.23
CA SER A 441 -4.36 -8.68 -30.26
C SER A 441 -4.41 -7.43 -31.15
N HIS A 442 -5.60 -6.98 -31.54
CA HIS A 442 -5.79 -5.82 -32.40
C HIS A 442 -6.23 -4.63 -31.55
N TYR A 443 -5.28 -3.74 -31.25
CA TYR A 443 -5.54 -2.56 -30.43
C TYR A 443 -5.85 -1.35 -31.30
N VAL A 444 -7.03 -0.78 -31.07
CA VAL A 444 -7.50 0.47 -31.67
C VAL A 444 -7.57 1.56 -30.61
N ALA A 445 -7.61 2.81 -31.04
CA ALA A 445 -7.75 3.94 -30.14
C ALA A 445 -9.01 4.74 -30.47
N ALA A 446 -9.68 5.26 -29.44
CA ALA A 446 -10.80 6.18 -29.58
C ALA A 446 -10.64 7.38 -28.66
N SER A 447 -11.04 8.56 -29.14
CA SER A 447 -11.12 9.77 -28.34
C SER A 447 -12.45 9.79 -27.59
N VAL A 448 -12.39 9.79 -26.26
CA VAL A 448 -13.56 9.74 -25.37
C VAL A 448 -13.58 10.98 -24.46
N PRO A 449 -14.73 11.64 -24.26
CA PRO A 449 -14.85 12.71 -23.28
C PRO A 449 -14.50 12.23 -21.86
N VAL A 450 -13.72 13.02 -21.12
CA VAL A 450 -13.27 12.68 -19.75
C VAL A 450 -14.47 12.43 -18.82
N ALA A 451 -15.53 13.23 -18.92
CA ALA A 451 -16.74 13.07 -18.12
C ALA A 451 -17.33 11.66 -18.26
N LYS A 452 -17.46 11.17 -19.50
CA LYS A 452 -17.99 9.83 -19.79
C LYS A 452 -17.05 8.73 -19.31
N LEU A 453 -15.74 8.89 -19.52
CA LEU A 453 -14.74 7.94 -19.03
C LEU A 453 -14.83 7.81 -17.50
N ASN A 454 -14.83 8.93 -16.78
CA ASN A 454 -14.90 8.95 -15.32
C ASN A 454 -16.22 8.35 -14.79
N GLU A 455 -17.35 8.62 -15.45
CA GLU A 455 -18.64 8.01 -15.08
C GLU A 455 -18.63 6.48 -15.19
N GLU A 456 -18.06 5.95 -16.28
CA GLU A 456 -18.07 4.52 -16.56
C GLU A 456 -17.02 3.74 -15.76
N VAL A 457 -15.79 4.28 -15.60
CA VAL A 457 -14.65 3.50 -15.07
C VAL A 457 -14.22 3.87 -13.65
N MET A 458 -14.62 5.04 -13.14
CA MET A 458 -14.18 5.51 -11.82
C MET A 458 -15.28 5.39 -10.77
N ASP A 459 -14.94 4.80 -9.63
CA ASP A 459 -15.70 4.95 -8.39
C ASP A 459 -14.77 5.38 -7.26
N THR A 460 -14.41 6.65 -7.29
CA THR A 460 -13.43 7.27 -6.40
C THR A 460 -14.04 8.49 -5.72
N ALA A 461 -13.87 8.61 -4.40
CA ALA A 461 -14.39 9.76 -3.67
C ALA A 461 -13.71 9.97 -2.31
N PHE A 462 -13.70 11.22 -1.85
CA PHE A 462 -13.40 11.51 -0.47
C PHE A 462 -14.58 11.13 0.44
N THR A 463 -14.29 10.55 1.59
CA THR A 463 -15.31 10.21 2.60
C THR A 463 -15.47 11.29 3.66
N LYS A 464 -14.45 12.14 3.82
CA LYS A 464 -14.42 13.22 4.81
C LYS A 464 -13.39 14.27 4.40
N ALA A 465 -13.76 15.54 4.54
CA ALA A 465 -12.84 16.66 4.50
C ALA A 465 -12.14 16.77 5.85
N VAL A 466 -10.84 16.45 5.90
CA VAL A 466 -9.97 16.63 7.05
C VAL A 466 -8.98 17.74 6.73
N SER A 467 -8.80 18.67 7.67
CA SER A 467 -7.96 19.88 7.49
C SER A 467 -8.39 20.75 6.30
N ALA A 468 -9.71 20.87 6.07
CA ALA A 468 -10.27 21.66 4.97
C ALA A 468 -9.83 23.13 5.03
N ASP A 469 -9.64 23.68 6.24
CA ASP A 469 -9.13 25.04 6.46
C ASP A 469 -7.71 25.25 5.92
N SER A 470 -6.91 24.18 5.83
CA SER A 470 -5.54 24.21 5.30
C SER A 470 -5.48 24.04 3.78
N TYR A 471 -6.60 23.71 3.14
CA TYR A 471 -6.71 23.59 1.69
C TYR A 471 -6.77 24.99 1.05
N PRO A 472 -6.06 25.24 -0.06
CA PRO A 472 -6.17 26.51 -0.79
C PRO A 472 -7.63 26.82 -1.18
N GLY A 473 -8.17 27.96 -0.75
CA GLY A 473 -9.58 28.32 -0.98
C GLY A 473 -10.57 27.73 0.03
N GLY A 474 -10.09 26.98 1.03
CA GLY A 474 -10.90 26.45 2.13
C GLY A 474 -11.81 25.26 1.74
N GLU A 475 -12.76 24.94 2.62
CA GLU A 475 -13.64 23.77 2.44
C GLU A 475 -14.55 23.86 1.22
N SER A 476 -15.03 25.06 0.87
CA SER A 476 -15.89 25.27 -0.30
C SER A 476 -15.17 24.90 -1.60
N GLU A 477 -13.92 25.36 -1.77
CA GLU A 477 -13.09 25.04 -2.93
C GLU A 477 -12.70 23.56 -2.94
N LEU A 478 -12.40 22.99 -1.77
CA LEU A 478 -12.13 21.56 -1.66
C LEU A 478 -13.33 20.73 -2.14
N LYS A 479 -14.55 21.09 -1.75
CA LYS A 479 -15.79 20.38 -2.13
C LYS A 479 -16.22 20.63 -3.57
N SER A 480 -15.88 21.78 -4.17
CA SER A 480 -16.19 22.04 -5.58
C SER A 480 -15.31 21.22 -6.53
N LEU A 481 -14.05 20.97 -6.16
CA LEU A 481 -13.07 20.30 -7.01
C LEU A 481 -12.99 18.77 -6.86
N HIS A 482 -13.68 18.18 -5.88
CA HIS A 482 -13.57 16.74 -5.60
C HIS A 482 -14.92 16.12 -5.32
N ARG A 483 -15.11 14.86 -5.75
CA ARG A 483 -16.26 14.05 -5.38
C ARG A 483 -16.18 13.61 -3.92
N PHE A 484 -17.30 13.72 -3.20
CA PHE A 484 -17.49 13.17 -1.86
C PHE A 484 -18.57 12.08 -1.86
N ALA A 485 -18.36 11.02 -1.09
CA ALA A 485 -19.31 9.91 -0.95
C ALA A 485 -19.16 9.25 0.42
N ASP A 486 -20.09 8.37 0.77
CA ASP A 486 -20.06 7.68 2.06
C ASP A 486 -18.84 6.76 2.22
N ALA A 487 -18.47 6.56 3.49
CA ALA A 487 -17.43 5.61 3.84
C ALA A 487 -17.89 4.18 3.55
N VAL A 488 -17.03 3.42 2.87
CA VAL A 488 -17.30 2.02 2.50
C VAL A 488 -16.50 1.09 3.42
N PRO A 489 -17.13 0.09 4.07
CA PRO A 489 -16.42 -0.90 4.88
C PRO A 489 -15.32 -1.61 4.10
N LEU A 490 -14.19 -1.91 4.74
CA LEU A 490 -13.01 -2.48 4.08
C LEU A 490 -13.34 -3.74 3.26
N GLY A 491 -14.18 -4.64 3.82
CA GLY A 491 -14.62 -5.86 3.13
C GLY A 491 -15.26 -5.63 1.75
N ARG A 492 -15.98 -4.52 1.57
CA ARG A 492 -16.61 -4.19 0.28
C ARG A 492 -15.61 -3.80 -0.80
N HIS A 493 -14.39 -3.41 -0.45
CA HIS A 493 -13.35 -3.07 -1.42
C HIS A 493 -12.93 -4.30 -2.23
N TRP A 494 -13.16 -5.50 -1.69
CA TRP A 494 -12.87 -6.77 -2.36
C TRP A 494 -13.79 -7.04 -3.56
N ALA A 495 -14.91 -6.33 -3.69
CA ALA A 495 -15.80 -6.47 -4.84
C ALA A 495 -15.27 -5.80 -6.13
N TYR A 496 -14.17 -5.04 -6.09
CA TYR A 496 -13.65 -4.29 -7.23
C TYR A 496 -12.34 -4.87 -7.77
N LYS A 497 -12.18 -4.94 -9.10
CA LYS A 497 -10.97 -5.46 -9.76
C LYS A 497 -9.77 -4.53 -9.63
N TYR A 498 -9.99 -3.23 -9.76
CA TYR A 498 -8.92 -2.23 -9.77
C TYR A 498 -9.04 -1.36 -8.53
N ARG A 499 -8.01 -1.36 -7.68
CA ARG A 499 -8.00 -0.57 -6.44
C ARG A 499 -6.81 0.38 -6.45
N ALA A 500 -7.09 1.67 -6.26
CA ALA A 500 -6.04 2.65 -6.08
C ALA A 500 -5.53 2.61 -4.64
N LEU A 501 -4.21 2.64 -4.45
CA LEU A 501 -3.59 2.87 -3.15
C LEU A 501 -2.88 4.22 -3.18
N VAL A 502 -3.53 5.20 -2.54
CA VAL A 502 -3.06 6.58 -2.47
C VAL A 502 -2.64 6.93 -1.04
N LEU A 503 -1.40 7.38 -0.88
CA LEU A 503 -0.75 7.34 0.42
C LEU A 503 -0.86 8.62 1.23
N PHE A 504 -0.54 8.44 2.51
CA PHE A 504 -0.82 9.41 3.56
C PHE A 504 0.42 10.24 3.93
N HIS A 505 1.52 9.61 4.35
CA HIS A 505 2.70 10.33 4.87
C HIS A 505 4.07 9.70 4.56
N THR A 506 4.20 8.43 4.17
CA THR A 506 5.53 7.77 4.25
C THR A 506 5.79 6.67 3.22
N ALA A 507 4.91 6.49 2.23
CA ALA A 507 5.07 5.47 1.20
C ALA A 507 4.60 5.96 -0.19
N PRO A 508 5.06 5.33 -1.30
CA PRO A 508 4.85 5.77 -2.70
C PRO A 508 3.56 5.24 -3.34
N PHE A 509 2.84 6.07 -4.12
CA PHE A 509 1.56 5.74 -4.77
C PHE A 509 1.62 4.45 -5.60
N ILE A 510 0.62 3.56 -5.47
CA ILE A 510 0.53 2.31 -6.25
C ILE A 510 -0.92 2.09 -6.69
N LEU A 511 -1.15 1.89 -7.98
CA LEU A 511 -2.37 1.26 -8.49
C LEU A 511 -2.08 -0.23 -8.63
N ALA A 512 -2.90 -1.10 -8.01
CA ALA A 512 -2.67 -2.54 -8.05
C ALA A 512 -3.96 -3.27 -8.49
N PRO A 513 -3.86 -4.26 -9.40
CA PRO A 513 -4.96 -5.17 -9.66
C PRO A 513 -5.24 -6.02 -8.42
N ALA A 514 -6.49 -6.39 -8.19
CA ALA A 514 -6.82 -7.35 -7.15
C ALA A 514 -6.12 -8.69 -7.42
N SER A 515 -5.56 -9.32 -6.39
CA SER A 515 -4.99 -10.65 -6.53
C SER A 515 -6.08 -11.64 -6.97
N ARG A 516 -5.77 -12.52 -7.92
CA ARG A 516 -6.54 -13.76 -8.07
C ARG A 516 -6.33 -14.54 -6.78
N GLY A 517 -7.36 -14.61 -5.94
CA GLY A 517 -7.33 -15.52 -4.78
C GLY A 517 -7.14 -16.92 -5.33
N THR A 518 -5.97 -17.51 -5.13
CA THR A 518 -5.85 -18.97 -5.23
C THR A 518 -6.44 -19.56 -3.95
N PRO A 519 -7.27 -20.61 -4.05
CA PRO A 519 -7.88 -21.26 -2.90
C PRO A 519 -6.86 -21.80 -1.90
#